data_AF-A0A250X352-F1
#
_entry.id   AF-A0A250X352-F1
#
_cell.length_a   1.000
_cell.length_b   1.000
_cell.length_c   1.000
_cell.angle_alpha   90.00
_cell.angle_beta   90.00
_cell.angle_gamma   90.00
#
_symmetry.space_group_name_H-M   'P 1'
#
loop_
_entity.id
_entity.type
_entity.pdbx_description
1 polymer ?
#
loop_
_entity_poly.entity_id
_entity_poly.type
_entity_poly.pdbx_seq_one_letter_code
_entity_poly.pdbx_strand_id
1 'polypeptide(L)'
;MGCCNSKQTVAVAPAPLSPAPEEIVNIEEPPVQAVQEEEFKDEGPPDPMEPIISRDDGTMVPELGYPLSFLSTLSAQADQSATPRDVLEKVIMPETHALGCRLAELRKDKVGKPTYFVRQCWTRAYRELVTVIEEHIKDMEPELPSSDVFVWLDILSTNPHSKVQQDIDLTSIQKYLTQARATLVCVESAKANPGHECIRALPAGSNSGDHVRSDLGTSIDGHQVCMIMFRANEGIHGFHHFGTVHVRYM
;
A
#
# COMPACT_ATOMS: atom_id res chain seq x y z
N MET A 1 -16.00 10.92 -65.80
CA MET A 1 -15.29 12.23 -65.70
C MET A 1 -15.51 12.73 -64.28
N GLY A 2 -14.55 12.95 -63.39
CA GLY A 2 -13.09 12.84 -63.46
C GLY A 2 -12.54 12.54 -62.07
N CYS A 3 -11.35 11.93 -62.05
CA CYS A 3 -10.55 11.64 -60.87
C CYS A 3 -9.95 12.91 -60.28
N CYS A 4 -9.92 13.03 -58.95
CA CYS A 4 -9.00 13.92 -58.24
C CYS A 4 -8.35 13.15 -57.09
N ASN A 5 -7.15 12.62 -57.34
CA ASN A 5 -6.24 12.09 -56.33
C ASN A 5 -5.39 13.25 -55.79
N SER A 6 -5.66 13.69 -54.56
CA SER A 6 -4.80 14.62 -53.84
C SER A 6 -3.57 13.88 -53.31
N LYS A 7 -2.41 14.17 -53.90
CA LYS A 7 -1.10 13.69 -53.44
C LYS A 7 -0.74 14.41 -52.14
N GLN A 8 -0.60 13.65 -51.06
CA GLN A 8 -0.12 14.14 -49.78
C GLN A 8 1.41 14.01 -49.76
N THR A 9 2.10 15.15 -49.79
CA THR A 9 3.57 15.21 -49.72
C THR A 9 3.99 15.11 -48.26
N VAL A 10 4.59 13.99 -47.87
CA VAL A 10 5.18 13.81 -46.54
C VAL A 10 6.54 14.51 -46.52
N ALA A 11 6.66 15.56 -45.71
CA ALA A 11 7.92 16.25 -45.47
C ALA A 11 8.83 15.35 -44.62
N VAL A 12 9.98 14.98 -45.17
CA VAL A 12 11.04 14.25 -44.45
C VAL A 12 11.76 15.25 -43.54
N ALA A 13 11.71 15.00 -42.23
CA ALA A 13 12.42 15.82 -41.26
C ALA A 13 13.95 15.67 -41.44
N PRO A 14 14.72 16.76 -41.33
CA PRO A 14 16.17 16.70 -41.46
C PRO A 14 16.79 15.91 -40.30
N ALA A 15 17.86 15.18 -40.61
CA ALA A 15 18.61 14.36 -39.67
C ALA A 15 19.20 15.21 -38.52
N PRO A 16 19.21 14.70 -37.27
CA PRO A 16 19.82 15.39 -36.15
C PRO A 16 21.32 15.56 -36.36
N LEU A 17 21.79 16.79 -36.14
CA LEU A 17 23.20 17.17 -36.19
C LEU A 17 24.00 16.38 -35.13
N SER A 18 25.17 15.88 -35.53
CA SER A 18 26.10 15.16 -34.65
C SER A 18 26.41 15.96 -33.38
N PRO A 19 26.51 15.29 -32.21
CA PRO A 19 26.91 15.94 -30.97
C PRO A 19 28.34 16.49 -31.09
N ALA A 20 28.53 17.70 -30.57
CA ALA A 20 29.82 18.36 -30.47
C ALA A 20 30.78 17.54 -29.56
N PRO A 21 32.09 17.58 -29.82
CA PRO A 21 33.07 16.88 -28.99
C PRO A 21 33.07 17.44 -27.57
N GLU A 22 32.96 16.53 -26.59
CA GLU A 22 33.02 16.85 -25.17
C GLU A 22 34.39 17.44 -24.82
N GLU A 23 34.37 18.66 -24.30
CA GLU A 23 35.53 19.37 -23.78
C GLU A 23 35.94 18.70 -22.48
N ILE A 24 37.10 18.01 -22.49
CA ILE A 24 37.68 17.37 -21.31
C ILE A 24 38.14 18.47 -20.37
N VAL A 25 37.30 18.83 -19.40
CA VAL A 25 37.68 19.70 -18.29
C VAL A 25 38.56 18.88 -17.35
N ASN A 26 39.86 19.19 -17.33
CA ASN A 26 40.77 18.71 -16.30
C ASN A 26 40.34 19.33 -14.96
N ILE A 27 39.67 18.52 -14.14
CA ILE A 27 39.36 18.87 -12.75
C ILE A 27 40.66 18.68 -11.97
N GLU A 28 41.30 19.79 -11.59
CA GLU A 28 42.38 19.76 -10.59
C GLU A 28 41.81 19.17 -9.30
N GLU A 29 42.39 18.06 -8.85
CA GLU A 29 42.05 17.46 -7.56
C GLU A 29 42.30 18.49 -6.45
N PRO A 30 41.30 18.80 -5.61
CA PRO A 30 41.50 19.69 -4.49
C PRO A 30 42.53 19.10 -3.52
N PRO A 31 43.39 19.93 -2.90
CA PRO A 31 44.39 19.46 -1.95
C PRO A 31 43.70 18.72 -0.81
N VAL A 32 44.14 17.47 -0.58
CA VAL A 32 43.71 16.63 0.53
C VAL A 32 43.99 17.38 1.82
N GLN A 33 42.94 17.97 2.39
CA GLN A 33 43.04 18.58 3.72
C GLN A 33 43.25 17.45 4.71
N ALA A 34 44.35 17.55 5.47
CA ALA A 34 44.63 16.64 6.57
C ALA A 34 43.44 16.65 7.52
N VAL A 35 42.72 15.53 7.54
CA VAL A 35 41.62 15.29 8.47
C VAL A 35 42.23 15.35 9.87
N GLN A 36 41.88 16.39 10.62
CA GLN A 36 42.15 16.42 12.05
C GLN A 36 41.30 15.31 12.65
N GLU A 37 41.96 14.28 13.18
CA GLU A 37 41.34 13.25 14.00
C GLU A 37 40.82 13.95 15.26
N GLU A 38 39.59 14.49 15.19
CA GLU A 38 38.88 14.86 16.40
C GLU A 38 38.63 13.57 17.17
N GLU A 39 39.25 13.52 18.35
CA GLU A 39 39.14 12.45 19.34
C GLU A 39 37.67 12.23 19.65
N PHE A 40 37.07 11.25 18.97
CA PHE A 40 35.68 10.85 19.13
C PHE A 40 35.55 10.37 20.57
N LYS A 41 34.98 11.21 21.43
CA LYS A 41 34.59 10.78 22.76
C LYS A 41 33.59 9.66 22.57
N ASP A 42 34.02 8.47 22.98
CA ASP A 42 33.19 7.27 23.12
C ASP A 42 32.11 7.58 24.17
N GLU A 43 31.09 8.31 23.74
CA GLU A 43 29.81 8.37 24.42
C GLU A 43 29.28 6.95 24.31
N GLY A 44 29.45 6.19 25.39
CA GLY A 44 29.12 4.77 25.45
C GLY A 44 27.74 4.49 24.85
N PRO A 45 27.49 3.24 24.43
CA PRO A 45 26.34 2.86 23.62
C PRO A 45 25.07 3.54 24.17
N PRO A 46 24.31 4.28 23.33
CA PRO A 46 23.12 4.97 23.78
C PRO A 46 22.26 3.98 24.53
N ASP A 47 21.87 4.35 25.76
CA ASP A 47 21.08 3.49 26.63
C ASP A 47 19.96 2.87 25.79
N PRO A 48 19.84 1.53 25.76
CA PRO A 48 18.85 0.86 24.93
C PRO A 48 17.52 1.46 25.33
N MET A 49 16.92 2.23 24.41
CA MET A 49 15.68 2.95 24.63
C MET A 49 14.68 1.92 25.13
N GLU A 50 14.42 1.90 26.44
CA GLU A 50 13.64 0.83 27.03
C GLU A 50 12.29 0.85 26.33
N PRO A 51 11.84 -0.28 25.74
CA PRO A 51 10.56 -0.30 25.08
C PRO A 51 9.54 0.07 26.16
N ILE A 52 8.84 1.19 25.95
CA ILE A 52 7.76 1.65 26.81
C ILE A 52 6.62 0.66 26.64
N ILE A 53 6.72 -0.50 27.28
CA ILE A 53 5.67 -1.51 27.33
C ILE A 53 4.74 -1.06 28.45
N SER A 54 3.84 -0.14 28.12
CA SER A 54 2.73 0.22 28.99
C SER A 54 1.91 -1.04 29.27
N ARG A 55 1.90 -1.47 30.53
CA ARG A 55 1.07 -2.58 31.02
C ARG A 55 -0.39 -2.17 30.92
N ASP A 56 -1.21 -3.13 30.49
CA ASP A 56 -2.63 -3.01 30.19
C ASP A 56 -3.45 -2.35 31.32
N ASP A 57 -3.73 -1.06 31.17
CA ASP A 57 -4.50 -0.18 32.06
C ASP A 57 -5.80 0.32 31.40
N GLY A 58 -6.22 -0.31 30.31
CA GLY A 58 -7.14 0.31 29.35
C GLY A 58 -6.39 0.98 28.19
N THR A 59 -5.21 0.44 27.85
CA THR A 59 -4.38 0.90 26.73
C THR A 59 -5.21 1.10 25.47
N MET A 60 -5.43 2.37 25.11
CA MET A 60 -6.12 2.73 23.90
C MET A 60 -5.40 2.10 22.71
N VAL A 61 -6.12 1.28 21.96
CA VAL A 61 -5.61 0.74 20.69
C VAL A 61 -5.31 1.95 19.80
N PRO A 62 -4.07 2.13 19.33
CA PRO A 62 -3.73 3.32 18.58
C PRO A 62 -4.58 3.40 17.31
N GLU A 63 -5.03 4.60 16.98
CA GLU A 63 -5.79 4.87 15.77
C GLU A 63 -4.83 4.80 14.58
N LEU A 64 -4.83 3.66 13.87
CA LEU A 64 -3.91 3.37 12.77
C LEU A 64 -4.61 3.27 11.41
N GLY A 65 -5.84 3.77 11.29
CA GLY A 65 -6.53 3.90 10.01
C GLY A 65 -6.21 5.26 9.38
N TYR A 66 -6.06 5.29 8.07
CA TYR A 66 -5.83 6.53 7.30
C TYR A 66 -7.06 6.85 6.45
N PRO A 67 -7.47 8.12 6.33
CA PRO A 67 -8.62 8.49 5.53
C PRO A 67 -8.35 8.12 4.06
N LEU A 68 -9.38 7.68 3.36
CA LEU A 68 -9.25 7.24 1.96
C LEU A 68 -8.65 8.34 1.07
N SER A 69 -9.04 9.60 1.31
CA SER A 69 -8.46 10.78 0.64
C SER A 69 -6.93 10.94 0.82
N PHE A 70 -6.38 10.51 1.95
CA PHE A 70 -4.93 10.48 2.17
C PHE A 70 -4.27 9.43 1.28
N LEU A 71 -4.89 8.24 1.15
CA LEU A 71 -4.40 7.20 0.26
C LEU A 71 -4.38 7.65 -1.20
N SER A 72 -5.41 8.35 -1.65
CA SER A 72 -5.47 8.92 -3.01
C SER A 72 -4.39 9.97 -3.24
N THR A 73 -4.15 10.83 -2.23
CA THR A 73 -3.10 11.84 -2.30
C THR A 73 -1.72 11.19 -2.37
N LEU A 74 -1.47 10.18 -1.55
CA LEU A 74 -0.21 9.44 -1.53
C LEU A 74 0.00 8.65 -2.84
N SER A 75 -1.04 8.04 -3.39
CA SER A 75 -0.96 7.30 -4.65
C SER A 75 -0.76 8.18 -5.88
N ALA A 76 -1.22 9.44 -5.83
CA ALA A 76 -0.94 10.44 -6.85
C ALA A 76 0.54 10.90 -6.84
N GLN A 77 1.20 10.86 -5.67
CA GLN A 77 2.62 11.21 -5.52
C GLN A 77 3.55 10.04 -5.89
N ALA A 78 3.08 8.81 -5.75
CA ALA A 78 3.85 7.62 -6.12
C ALA A 78 3.96 7.47 -7.66
N ASP A 79 5.06 6.90 -8.12
CA ASP A 79 5.24 6.51 -9.52
C ASP A 79 4.10 5.57 -9.96
N GLN A 80 3.69 5.65 -11.23
CA GLN A 80 2.56 4.89 -11.74
C GLN A 80 2.73 3.37 -11.56
N SER A 81 3.97 2.88 -11.64
CA SER A 81 4.31 1.46 -11.47
C SER A 81 4.81 1.12 -10.05
N ALA A 82 4.82 2.07 -9.12
CA ALA A 82 5.32 1.82 -7.77
C ALA A 82 4.44 0.80 -7.06
N THR A 83 5.04 -0.25 -6.52
CA THR A 83 4.37 -1.23 -5.67
C THR A 83 4.18 -0.71 -4.24
N PRO A 84 3.34 -1.34 -3.39
CA PRO A 84 3.31 -1.04 -1.95
C PRO A 84 4.69 -1.09 -1.29
N ARG A 85 5.57 -2.00 -1.73
CA ARG A 85 6.97 -2.05 -1.27
C ARG A 85 7.74 -0.80 -1.71
N ASP A 86 7.62 -0.38 -2.97
CA ASP A 86 8.27 0.84 -3.45
C ASP A 86 7.82 2.07 -2.66
N VAL A 87 6.51 2.19 -2.39
CA VAL A 87 5.96 3.31 -1.58
C VAL A 87 6.51 3.26 -0.16
N LEU A 88 6.58 2.07 0.45
CA LEU A 88 7.20 1.89 1.76
C LEU A 88 8.66 2.35 1.77
N GLU A 89 9.47 1.83 0.86
CA GLU A 89 10.92 2.04 0.86
C GLU A 89 11.32 3.46 0.40
N LYS A 90 10.59 4.05 -0.56
CA LYS A 90 10.97 5.32 -1.20
C LYS A 90 10.24 6.54 -0.64
N VAL A 91 9.10 6.36 0.01
CA VAL A 91 8.29 7.48 0.54
C VAL A 91 8.19 7.41 2.06
N ILE A 92 7.65 6.30 2.58
CA ILE A 92 7.30 6.20 4.00
C ILE A 92 8.55 6.08 4.88
N MET A 93 9.45 5.16 4.55
CA MET A 93 10.66 4.92 5.34
C MET A 93 11.55 6.17 5.43
N PRO A 94 11.87 6.89 4.33
CA PRO A 94 12.65 8.12 4.42
C PRO A 94 12.02 9.19 5.33
N GLU A 95 10.70 9.36 5.25
CA GLU A 95 9.98 10.35 6.08
C GLU A 95 10.01 9.97 7.56
N THR A 96 9.93 8.68 7.88
CA THR A 96 9.86 8.15 9.25
C THR A 96 11.21 7.78 9.86
N HIS A 97 12.28 7.76 9.08
CA HIS A 97 13.60 7.27 9.49
C HIS A 97 14.19 8.06 10.65
N ALA A 98 14.13 9.40 10.61
CA ALA A 98 14.76 10.25 11.63
C ALA A 98 14.24 9.99 13.05
N LEU A 99 12.99 9.53 13.19
CA LEU A 99 12.35 9.22 14.46
C LEU A 99 12.16 7.72 14.70
N GLY A 100 12.52 6.85 13.74
CA GLY A 100 12.35 5.40 13.84
C GLY A 100 10.91 4.96 14.15
N CYS A 101 9.92 5.70 13.64
CA CYS A 101 8.52 5.59 14.07
C CYS A 101 7.58 5.13 12.94
N ARG A 102 6.29 4.98 13.24
CA ARG A 102 5.24 4.77 12.22
C ARG A 102 4.91 6.08 11.53
N LEU A 103 4.36 5.99 10.32
CA LEU A 103 3.80 7.16 9.64
C LEU A 103 2.67 7.82 10.46
N ALA A 104 1.89 7.01 11.20
CA ALA A 104 0.80 7.47 12.05
C ALA A 104 1.29 8.38 13.17
N GLU A 105 2.51 8.17 13.65
CA GLU A 105 3.12 8.95 14.73
C GLU A 105 3.58 10.33 14.23
N LEU A 106 3.92 10.45 12.94
CA LEU A 106 4.20 11.73 12.29
C LEU A 106 2.92 12.50 11.90
N ARG A 107 1.87 11.76 11.53
CA ARG A 107 0.63 12.30 10.96
C ARG A 107 -0.57 12.08 11.88
N LYS A 108 -0.41 12.42 13.17
CA LYS A 108 -1.45 12.20 14.20
C LYS A 108 -2.78 12.88 13.90
N ASP A 109 -2.77 13.96 13.11
CA ASP A 109 -3.98 14.68 12.66
C ASP A 109 -4.69 14.02 11.47
N LYS A 110 -4.10 12.96 10.90
CA LYS A 110 -4.59 12.24 9.71
C LYS A 110 -4.87 10.77 10.00
N VAL A 111 -4.93 10.37 11.25
CA VAL A 111 -5.24 8.98 11.62
C VAL A 111 -6.53 8.91 12.42
N GLY A 112 -7.20 7.78 12.31
CA GLY A 112 -8.46 7.51 12.98
C GLY A 112 -8.70 6.02 13.19
N LYS A 113 -9.81 5.67 13.84
CA LYS A 113 -10.23 4.28 14.00
C LYS A 113 -10.50 3.65 12.63
N PRO A 114 -9.91 2.48 12.30
CA PRO A 114 -10.17 1.82 11.02
C PRO A 114 -11.64 1.50 10.79
N THR A 115 -12.20 2.00 9.67
CA THR A 115 -13.48 1.56 9.11
C THR A 115 -13.29 0.23 8.38
N TYR A 116 -12.21 0.09 7.61
CA TYR A 116 -11.87 -1.12 6.87
C TYR A 116 -10.47 -1.60 7.19
N PHE A 117 -10.31 -2.92 7.29
CA PHE A 117 -9.01 -3.57 7.31
C PHE A 117 -8.70 -4.08 5.92
N VAL A 118 -7.57 -3.71 5.32
CA VAL A 118 -7.26 -4.12 3.95
C VAL A 118 -6.04 -5.03 3.94
N ARG A 119 -6.24 -6.25 3.44
CA ARG A 119 -5.15 -7.16 3.09
C ARG A 119 -4.81 -6.96 1.62
N GLN A 120 -3.67 -6.35 1.37
CA GLN A 120 -3.24 -5.97 0.02
C GLN A 120 -2.29 -7.00 -0.62
N CYS A 121 -2.13 -6.87 -1.94
CA CYS A 121 -1.15 -7.59 -2.72
C CYS A 121 0.11 -6.72 -2.91
N TRP A 122 1.28 -7.25 -2.58
CA TRP A 122 2.54 -6.50 -2.61
C TRP A 122 3.15 -6.35 -4.01
N THR A 123 2.69 -7.12 -4.99
CA THR A 123 3.25 -7.15 -6.35
C THR A 123 2.56 -6.18 -7.32
N ARG A 124 1.46 -5.55 -6.90
CA ARG A 124 0.64 -4.67 -7.75
C ARG A 124 1.01 -3.23 -7.59
N ALA A 125 0.68 -2.41 -8.58
CA ALA A 125 0.86 -0.97 -8.47
C ALA A 125 -0.01 -0.43 -7.33
N TYR A 126 0.59 0.37 -6.45
CA TYR A 126 -0.08 0.97 -5.30
C TYR A 126 -1.25 1.87 -5.74
N ARG A 127 -1.10 2.55 -6.88
CA ARG A 127 -2.17 3.36 -7.45
C ARG A 127 -3.40 2.53 -7.83
N GLU A 128 -3.21 1.39 -8.50
CA GLU A 128 -4.30 0.47 -8.83
C GLU A 128 -5.00 -0.04 -7.57
N LEU A 129 -4.21 -0.42 -6.54
CA LEU A 129 -4.75 -0.85 -5.25
C LEU A 129 -5.68 0.21 -4.64
N VAL A 130 -5.22 1.47 -4.57
CA VAL A 130 -6.02 2.56 -3.99
C VAL A 130 -7.28 2.80 -4.83
N THR A 131 -7.18 2.83 -6.16
CA THR A 131 -8.34 3.00 -7.03
C THR A 131 -9.39 1.91 -6.82
N VAL A 132 -8.98 0.64 -6.72
CA VAL A 132 -9.91 -0.48 -6.48
C VAL A 132 -10.58 -0.36 -5.11
N ILE A 133 -9.85 0.08 -4.07
CA ILE A 133 -10.41 0.34 -2.74
C ILE A 133 -11.45 1.47 -2.81
N GLU A 134 -11.14 2.57 -3.51
CA GLU A 134 -12.04 3.72 -3.68
C GLU A 134 -13.32 3.35 -4.41
N GLU A 135 -13.21 2.67 -5.54
CA GLU A 135 -14.36 2.22 -6.33
C GLU A 135 -15.24 1.26 -5.52
N HIS A 136 -14.63 0.27 -4.86
CA HIS A 136 -15.37 -0.69 -4.05
C HIS A 136 -16.15 -0.01 -2.90
N ILE A 137 -15.51 0.90 -2.17
CA ILE A 137 -16.16 1.62 -1.06
C ILE A 137 -17.27 2.52 -1.59
N LYS A 138 -17.06 3.21 -2.70
CA LYS A 138 -18.06 4.08 -3.34
C LYS A 138 -19.29 3.29 -3.78
N ASP A 139 -19.11 2.09 -4.32
CA ASP A 139 -20.21 1.24 -4.76
C ASP A 139 -20.99 0.65 -3.59
N MET A 140 -20.28 0.27 -2.53
CA MET A 140 -20.89 -0.36 -1.35
C MET A 140 -21.54 0.66 -0.41
N GLU A 141 -21.00 1.87 -0.31
CA GLU A 141 -21.38 2.91 0.65
C GLU A 141 -21.42 4.31 0.00
N PRO A 142 -22.32 4.54 -0.99
CA PRO A 142 -22.34 5.79 -1.76
C PRO A 142 -22.65 7.04 -0.93
N GLU A 143 -23.27 6.87 0.24
CA GLU A 143 -23.62 7.96 1.16
C GLU A 143 -22.48 8.33 2.12
N LEU A 144 -21.41 7.53 2.19
CA LEU A 144 -20.31 7.75 3.13
C LEU A 144 -19.22 8.62 2.47
N PRO A 145 -18.92 9.82 3.00
CA PRO A 145 -17.86 10.65 2.46
C PRO A 145 -16.50 9.96 2.57
N SER A 146 -15.66 10.06 1.54
CA SER A 146 -14.30 9.46 1.55
C SER A 146 -13.38 10.03 2.65
N SER A 147 -13.72 11.19 3.23
CA SER A 147 -13.03 11.75 4.40
C SER A 147 -13.30 10.95 5.69
N ASP A 148 -14.43 10.26 5.75
CA ASP A 148 -14.93 9.59 6.95
C ASP A 148 -14.64 8.08 6.90
N VAL A 149 -13.98 7.64 5.82
CA VAL A 149 -13.57 6.25 5.62
C VAL A 149 -12.11 6.09 5.96
N PHE A 150 -11.82 5.41 7.07
CA PHE A 150 -10.46 5.12 7.51
C PHE A 150 -10.07 3.70 7.15
N VAL A 151 -8.93 3.55 6.49
CA VAL A 151 -8.44 2.28 5.97
C VAL A 151 -7.14 1.93 6.67
N TRP A 152 -7.08 0.73 7.24
CA TRP A 152 -5.85 0.16 7.78
C TRP A 152 -5.12 -0.61 6.68
N LEU A 153 -3.86 -0.26 6.43
CA LEU A 153 -2.96 -0.91 5.47
C LEU A 153 -1.64 -1.21 6.16
N ASP A 154 -1.13 -2.44 6.02
CA ASP A 154 0.08 -2.88 6.71
C ASP A 154 1.30 -1.98 6.43
N ILE A 155 1.49 -1.53 5.19
CA ILE A 155 2.57 -0.61 4.80
C ILE A 155 2.54 0.76 5.52
N LEU A 156 1.37 1.25 5.92
CA LEU A 156 1.23 2.58 6.56
C LEU A 156 1.11 2.47 8.08
N SER A 157 0.53 1.37 8.55
CA SER A 157 0.10 1.21 9.94
C SER A 157 1.12 0.46 10.79
N THR A 158 2.17 -0.14 10.21
CA THR A 158 3.24 -0.82 10.96
C THR A 158 4.51 0.02 11.00
N ASN A 159 5.33 -0.15 12.05
CA ASN A 159 6.62 0.54 12.14
C ASN A 159 7.66 -0.19 11.25
N PRO A 160 8.18 0.39 10.14
CA PRO A 160 9.11 -0.33 9.27
C PRO A 160 10.54 -0.44 9.82
N HIS A 161 10.88 0.32 10.88
CA HIS A 161 12.25 0.47 11.37
C HIS A 161 12.60 -0.47 12.53
N SER A 162 11.61 -0.88 13.33
CA SER A 162 11.83 -1.68 14.54
C SER A 162 11.09 -3.01 14.46
N LYS A 163 11.83 -4.12 14.38
CA LYS A 163 11.26 -5.47 14.37
C LYS A 163 10.44 -5.76 15.64
N VAL A 164 10.92 -5.29 16.80
CA VAL A 164 10.18 -5.44 18.07
C VAL A 164 8.84 -4.73 18.00
N GLN A 165 8.83 -3.50 17.45
CA GLN A 165 7.59 -2.75 17.30
C GLN A 165 6.66 -3.36 16.25
N GLN A 166 7.21 -3.93 15.17
CA GLN A 166 6.45 -4.71 14.19
C GLN A 166 5.76 -5.89 14.84
N ASP A 167 6.46 -6.68 15.65
CA ASP A 167 5.86 -7.83 16.33
C ASP A 167 4.71 -7.40 17.26
N ILE A 168 4.84 -6.26 17.93
CA ILE A 168 3.76 -5.65 18.73
C ILE A 168 2.59 -5.21 17.85
N ASP A 169 2.87 -4.56 16.71
CA ASP A 169 1.85 -4.10 15.76
C ASP A 169 1.09 -5.28 15.16
N LEU A 170 1.80 -6.34 14.78
CA LEU A 170 1.27 -7.58 14.24
C LEU A 170 0.41 -8.32 15.27
N THR A 171 0.84 -8.34 16.54
CA THR A 171 0.02 -8.90 17.64
C THR A 171 -1.27 -8.11 17.84
N SER A 172 -1.25 -6.81 17.53
CA SER A 172 -2.42 -5.93 17.62
C SER A 172 -3.39 -6.05 16.44
N ILE A 173 -3.04 -6.77 15.37
CA ILE A 173 -3.90 -6.97 14.19
C ILE A 173 -5.27 -7.53 14.56
N GLN A 174 -5.34 -8.48 15.50
CA GLN A 174 -6.63 -9.05 15.93
C GLN A 174 -7.56 -7.97 16.50
N LYS A 175 -7.01 -6.97 17.20
CA LYS A 175 -7.78 -5.84 17.74
C LYS A 175 -8.28 -4.92 16.61
N TYR A 176 -7.47 -4.68 15.58
CA TYR A 176 -7.91 -3.88 14.42
C TYR A 176 -8.98 -4.60 13.60
N LEU A 177 -8.85 -5.91 13.41
CA LEU A 177 -9.83 -6.72 12.69
C LEU A 177 -11.19 -6.71 13.39
N THR A 178 -11.23 -6.76 14.72
CA THR A 178 -12.50 -6.72 15.47
C THR A 178 -13.13 -5.33 15.53
N GLN A 179 -12.34 -4.27 15.34
CA GLN A 179 -12.81 -2.90 15.32
C GLN A 179 -13.27 -2.43 13.93
N ALA A 180 -12.67 -3.00 12.88
CA ALA A 180 -13.04 -2.71 11.51
C ALA A 180 -14.44 -3.25 11.20
N ARG A 181 -15.20 -2.51 10.40
CA ARG A 181 -16.53 -2.93 9.94
C ARG A 181 -16.44 -4.14 9.02
N ALA A 182 -15.43 -4.16 8.16
CA ALA A 182 -15.16 -5.24 7.25
C ALA A 182 -13.66 -5.38 6.95
N THR A 183 -13.28 -6.57 6.50
CA THR A 183 -11.96 -6.86 5.93
C THR A 183 -12.08 -6.97 4.42
N LEU A 184 -11.28 -6.19 3.70
CA LEU A 184 -11.14 -6.27 2.25
C LEU A 184 -9.87 -7.05 1.91
N VAL A 185 -10.00 -8.11 1.13
CA VAL A 185 -8.88 -8.94 0.68
C VAL A 185 -8.69 -8.71 -0.82
N CYS A 186 -7.57 -8.09 -1.18
CA CYS A 186 -7.17 -7.89 -2.56
C CYS A 186 -6.46 -9.15 -3.05
N VAL A 187 -7.13 -9.92 -3.92
CA VAL A 187 -6.55 -11.13 -4.51
C VAL A 187 -6.07 -10.84 -5.92
N GLU A 188 -4.85 -11.30 -6.21
CA GLU A 188 -4.33 -11.29 -7.57
C GLU A 188 -4.98 -12.42 -8.36
N SER A 189 -5.66 -12.07 -9.46
CA SER A 189 -6.09 -13.08 -10.42
C SER A 189 -4.85 -13.61 -11.13
N ALA A 190 -4.49 -14.87 -10.86
CA ALA A 190 -3.42 -15.56 -11.58
C ALA A 190 -3.83 -15.68 -13.05
N LYS A 191 -3.39 -14.73 -13.89
CA LYS A 191 -3.72 -14.58 -15.32
C LYS A 191 -5.01 -15.31 -15.66
N ALA A 192 -6.15 -14.66 -15.45
CA ALA A 192 -7.39 -15.13 -16.03
C ALA A 192 -7.09 -15.44 -17.50
N ASN A 193 -7.11 -16.75 -17.85
CA ASN A 193 -7.33 -17.11 -19.24
C ASN A 193 -8.55 -16.28 -19.65
N PRO A 194 -8.54 -15.58 -20.79
CA PRO A 194 -9.60 -14.64 -21.16
C PRO A 194 -11.01 -15.27 -21.33
N GLY A 195 -11.23 -16.51 -20.89
CA GLY A 195 -12.52 -17.18 -20.75
C GLY A 195 -12.80 -17.80 -19.37
N HIS A 196 -12.02 -17.51 -18.33
CA HIS A 196 -12.29 -17.94 -16.95
C HIS A 196 -12.57 -16.70 -16.09
N GLU A 197 -13.85 -16.41 -15.87
CA GLU A 197 -14.28 -15.45 -14.86
C GLU A 197 -13.63 -15.82 -13.53
N CYS A 198 -13.00 -14.84 -12.89
CA CYS A 198 -12.34 -14.99 -11.60
C CYS A 198 -13.41 -15.07 -10.49
N ILE A 199 -14.22 -16.13 -10.53
CA ILE A 199 -15.22 -16.46 -9.51
C ILE A 199 -14.73 -17.68 -8.75
N ARG A 200 -14.26 -17.43 -7.52
CA ARG A 200 -14.59 -18.32 -6.41
C ARG A 200 -15.11 -17.44 -5.28
N ALA A 201 -16.38 -17.05 -5.41
CA ALA A 201 -17.20 -16.92 -4.22
C ALA A 201 -17.08 -18.25 -3.45
N LEU A 202 -16.67 -18.17 -2.19
CA LEU A 202 -16.68 -19.33 -1.31
C LEU A 202 -18.11 -19.91 -1.32
N PRO A 203 -18.30 -21.23 -1.49
CA PRO A 203 -19.64 -21.79 -1.47
C PRO A 203 -20.30 -21.45 -0.13
N ALA A 204 -21.48 -20.83 -0.18
CA ALA A 204 -22.36 -20.65 0.97
C ALA A 204 -22.81 -22.04 1.45
N GLY A 205 -21.97 -22.66 2.26
CA GLY A 205 -22.21 -23.95 2.89
C GLY A 205 -23.12 -23.79 4.10
N SER A 206 -24.43 -23.73 3.82
CA SER A 206 -25.55 -24.13 4.67
C SER A 206 -25.57 -23.71 6.15
N ASN A 207 -26.61 -22.90 6.44
CA ASN A 207 -27.38 -22.81 7.68
C ASN A 207 -26.89 -21.89 8.82
N SER A 208 -26.40 -20.69 8.50
CA SER A 208 -26.71 -19.47 9.26
C SER A 208 -26.12 -18.25 8.57
N GLY A 209 -26.97 -17.29 8.19
CA GLY A 209 -26.65 -15.85 8.19
C GLY A 209 -25.61 -15.25 7.23
N ASP A 210 -24.55 -15.95 6.86
CA ASP A 210 -23.33 -15.28 6.39
C ASP A 210 -23.42 -14.87 4.91
N HIS A 211 -23.53 -13.55 4.67
CA HIS A 211 -23.53 -12.99 3.33
C HIS A 211 -22.10 -12.64 2.88
N VAL A 212 -21.41 -13.61 2.26
CA VAL A 212 -20.20 -13.34 1.46
C VAL A 212 -20.64 -12.70 0.13
N ARG A 213 -20.38 -11.40 -0.04
CA ARG A 213 -20.50 -10.73 -1.34
C ARG A 213 -19.13 -10.69 -2.02
N SER A 214 -19.09 -11.26 -3.21
CA SER A 214 -17.98 -11.13 -4.15
C SER A 214 -18.43 -10.17 -5.24
N ASP A 215 -17.92 -8.95 -5.22
CA ASP A 215 -18.16 -8.01 -6.31
C ASP A 215 -17.08 -8.19 -7.38
N LEU A 216 -17.51 -8.26 -8.64
CA LEU A 216 -16.60 -8.38 -9.78
C LEU A 216 -15.75 -7.11 -9.84
N GLY A 217 -14.43 -7.27 -9.69
CA GLY A 217 -13.50 -6.15 -9.68
C GLY A 217 -13.42 -5.42 -11.02
N THR A 218 -13.04 -4.14 -10.95
CA THR A 218 -12.77 -3.29 -12.09
C THR A 218 -11.52 -3.78 -12.82
N SER A 219 -11.60 -3.93 -14.15
CA SER A 219 -10.44 -4.24 -14.98
C SER A 219 -9.69 -2.94 -15.30
N ILE A 220 -8.49 -2.79 -14.74
CA ILE A 220 -7.58 -1.67 -15.06
C ILE A 220 -6.41 -2.24 -15.86
N ASP A 221 -6.15 -1.71 -17.06
CA ASP A 221 -5.03 -2.07 -17.93
C ASP A 221 -4.86 -3.57 -18.26
N GLY A 222 -5.97 -4.31 -18.35
CA GLY A 222 -5.96 -5.74 -18.71
C GLY A 222 -5.61 -6.68 -17.54
N HIS A 223 -5.50 -6.16 -16.33
CA HIS A 223 -5.35 -6.92 -15.11
C HIS A 223 -6.62 -6.86 -14.27
N GLN A 224 -7.09 -8.04 -13.81
CA GLN A 224 -8.20 -8.12 -12.87
C GLN A 224 -7.65 -8.20 -11.44
N VAL A 225 -7.94 -7.18 -10.65
CA VAL A 225 -7.83 -7.23 -9.18
C VAL A 225 -9.22 -7.55 -8.66
N CYS A 226 -9.36 -8.62 -7.87
CA CYS A 226 -10.63 -8.96 -7.24
C CYS A 226 -10.56 -8.59 -5.76
N MET A 227 -11.62 -7.96 -5.25
CA MET A 227 -11.75 -7.60 -3.85
C MET A 227 -12.82 -8.46 -3.20
N ILE A 228 -12.44 -9.19 -2.16
CA ILE A 228 -13.36 -10.02 -1.40
C ILE A 228 -13.59 -9.35 -0.04
N MET A 229 -14.85 -9.08 0.29
CA MET A 229 -15.23 -8.45 1.55
C MET A 229 -15.75 -9.48 2.55
N PHE A 230 -15.25 -9.40 3.79
CA PHE A 230 -15.74 -10.15 4.94
C PHE A 230 -16.25 -9.18 6.01
N ARG A 231 -17.50 -9.30 6.47
CA ARG A 231 -18.07 -8.45 7.53
C ARG A 231 -17.76 -9.03 8.92
N ALA A 232 -17.38 -8.17 9.86
CA ALA A 232 -16.87 -8.62 11.18
C ALA A 232 -17.97 -8.94 12.22
N ASN A 233 -19.22 -8.52 12.01
CA ASN A 233 -20.27 -8.53 13.05
C ASN A 233 -21.31 -9.67 12.95
N GLU A 234 -21.13 -10.63 12.06
CA GLU A 234 -21.91 -11.87 12.07
C GLU A 234 -21.04 -12.91 12.80
N GLY A 235 -21.34 -13.15 14.08
CA GLY A 235 -20.45 -13.81 15.04
C GLY A 235 -19.66 -15.01 14.49
N ILE A 236 -18.36 -14.81 14.28
CA ILE A 236 -17.42 -15.86 13.87
C ILE A 236 -17.06 -16.72 15.11
N HIS A 237 -18.03 -17.49 15.60
CA HIS A 237 -17.79 -18.56 16.56
C HIS A 237 -17.38 -19.82 15.80
N GLY A 238 -16.11 -19.90 15.42
CA GLY A 238 -15.50 -21.13 14.94
C GLY A 238 -14.60 -20.97 13.72
N PHE A 239 -13.31 -20.76 13.95
CA PHE A 239 -12.27 -21.17 13.01
C PHE A 239 -12.12 -22.71 13.06
N HIS A 240 -13.20 -23.44 12.79
CA HIS A 240 -13.13 -24.89 12.56
C HIS A 240 -13.13 -25.14 11.06
N HIS A 241 -11.94 -25.40 10.51
CA HIS A 241 -11.74 -26.11 9.25
C HIS A 241 -12.63 -25.66 8.08
N PHE A 242 -12.66 -24.35 7.80
CA PHE A 242 -12.98 -23.91 6.44
C PHE A 242 -11.78 -24.25 5.57
N GLY A 243 -12.04 -24.99 4.49
CA GLY A 243 -11.02 -25.63 3.66
C GLY A 243 -9.81 -24.75 3.40
N THR A 244 -8.63 -25.30 3.67
CA THR A 244 -7.34 -24.69 3.42
C THR A 244 -7.29 -24.12 2.01
N VAL A 245 -7.52 -22.81 1.87
CA VAL A 245 -7.03 -22.08 0.70
C VAL A 245 -5.52 -22.04 0.90
N HIS A 246 -4.84 -22.99 0.28
CA HIS A 246 -3.39 -22.92 0.13
C HIS A 246 -3.08 -21.71 -0.74
N VAL A 247 -2.99 -20.53 -0.12
CA VAL A 247 -2.26 -19.42 -0.68
C VAL A 247 -0.80 -19.88 -0.68
N ARG A 248 -0.34 -20.40 -1.82
CA ARG A 248 1.08 -20.68 -2.00
C ARG A 248 1.80 -19.35 -1.99
N TYR A 249 2.53 -19.09 -0.90
CA TYR A 249 3.58 -18.10 -0.88
C TYR A 249 4.64 -18.54 -1.90
N MET A 250 4.84 -17.76 -2.95
CA MET A 250 6.07 -17.81 -3.75
C MET A 250 7.03 -16.78 -3.19
#